data_AF-A0A944YWZ0-F1
#
_entry.id   AF-A0A944YWZ0-F1
#
_cell.length_a   1.000
_cell.length_b   1.000
_cell.length_c   1.000
_cell.angle_alpha   90.00
_cell.angle_beta   90.00
_cell.angle_gamma   90.00
#
_symmetry.space_group_name_H-M   'P 1'
#
loop_
_entity.id
_entity.type
_entity.pdbx_description
1 polymer ?
#
loop_
_entity_poly.entity_id
_entity_poly.type
_entity_poly.pdbx_seq_one_letter_code
_entity_poly.pdbx_strand_id
1 'polypeptide(L)'
;MPDQSKTTVRARIHFLFLNIGHFVDHLLPLVFASVAALTLTREWEMSYAELIPYATPGVIAFGLGALPAGWLADRWSREKMMAIFFVGIGFSAIATA
;
A
#
# COMPACT_ATOMS: atom_id res chain seq x y z
N MET A 1 -35.81 1.58 -18.01
CA MET A 1 -34.77 0.56 -17.72
C MET A 1 -33.46 1.29 -17.52
N PRO A 2 -32.71 1.08 -16.41
CA PRO A 2 -31.38 1.65 -16.26
C PRO A 2 -30.46 1.13 -17.36
N ASP A 3 -29.62 2.02 -17.90
CA ASP A 3 -28.64 1.70 -18.93
C ASP A 3 -27.56 0.77 -18.36
N GLN A 4 -27.69 -0.52 -18.68
CA GLN A 4 -26.81 -1.58 -18.19
C GLN A 4 -25.36 -1.38 -18.64
N SER A 5 -25.13 -0.72 -19.78
CA SER A 5 -23.78 -0.52 -20.34
C SER A 5 -22.90 0.37 -19.46
N LYS A 6 -23.47 1.42 -18.87
CA LYS A 6 -22.78 2.34 -17.96
C LYS A 6 -22.35 1.68 -16.67
N THR A 7 -23.18 0.76 -16.16
CA THR A 7 -22.88 0.01 -14.93
C THR A 7 -21.69 -0.94 -15.12
N THR A 8 -21.59 -1.63 -16.27
CA THR A 8 -20.48 -2.54 -16.59
C THR A 8 -19.16 -1.79 -16.78
N VAL A 9 -19.18 -0.62 -17.42
CA VAL A 9 -17.99 0.22 -17.60
C VAL A 9 -17.46 0.71 -16.25
N ARG A 10 -18.33 1.22 -15.38
CA ARG A 10 -17.93 1.67 -14.03
C ARG A 10 -17.33 0.55 -13.20
N ALA A 11 -17.94 -0.64 -13.23
CA ALA A 11 -17.42 -1.81 -12.51
C ALA A 11 -16.03 -2.23 -13.00
N ARG A 12 -15.79 -2.21 -14.32
CA ARG A 12 -14.46 -2.50 -14.89
C ARG A 12 -13.40 -1.48 -14.47
N ILE A 13 -13.75 -0.19 -14.46
CA ILE A 13 -12.84 0.87 -14.01
C ILE A 13 -12.49 0.68 -12.54
N HIS A 14 -13.48 0.43 -11.68
CA HIS A 14 -13.23 0.16 -10.26
C HIS A 14 -12.32 -1.05 -10.07
N PHE A 15 -12.57 -2.14 -10.81
CA PHE A 15 -11.73 -3.33 -10.76
C PHE A 15 -10.29 -3.04 -11.22
N LEU A 16 -10.11 -2.25 -12.27
CA LEU A 16 -8.79 -1.83 -12.73
C LEU A 16 -8.03 -1.07 -11.65
N PHE A 17 -8.64 -0.04 -11.05
CA PHE A 17 -8.01 0.74 -9.98
C PHE A 17 -7.71 -0.10 -8.75
N LEU A 18 -8.58 -1.05 -8.40
CA LEU A 18 -8.32 -2.00 -7.32
C LEU A 18 -7.09 -2.85 -7.59
N ASN A 19 -6.93 -3.38 -8.81
CA ASN A 19 -5.78 -4.21 -9.18
C ASN A 19 -4.48 -3.39 -9.20
N ILE A 20 -4.52 -2.17 -9.73
CA ILE A 20 -3.36 -1.27 -9.71
C ILE A 20 -3.01 -0.93 -8.25
N GLY A 21 -4.01 -0.60 -7.43
CA GLY A 21 -3.82 -0.30 -6.03
C GLY A 21 -3.17 -1.47 -5.28
N HIS A 22 -3.71 -2.67 -5.45
CA HIS A 22 -3.17 -3.91 -4.88
C HIS A 22 -1.72 -4.18 -5.33
N PHE A 23 -1.42 -4.00 -6.62
CA PHE A 23 -0.06 -4.17 -7.13
C PHE A 23 0.91 -3.18 -6.47
N VAL A 24 0.54 -1.90 -6.39
CA VAL A 24 1.37 -0.85 -5.77
C VAL A 24 1.54 -1.09 -4.26
N ASP A 25 0.47 -1.50 -3.58
CA ASP A 25 0.41 -1.81 -2.15
C ASP A 25 1.39 -2.92 -1.74
N HIS A 26 1.62 -3.89 -2.63
CA HIS A 26 2.65 -4.90 -2.42
C HIS A 26 4.03 -4.48 -2.92
N LEU A 27 4.11 -3.88 -4.10
CA LEU A 27 5.39 -3.57 -4.74
C LEU A 27 6.22 -2.61 -3.91
N LEU A 28 5.65 -1.49 -3.47
CA LEU A 28 6.40 -0.43 -2.81
C LEU A 28 7.02 -0.88 -1.47
N PRO A 29 6.26 -1.52 -0.55
CA PRO A 29 6.85 -2.05 0.67
C PRO A 29 7.94 -3.09 0.42
N LEU A 30 7.78 -3.96 -0.59
CA LEU A 30 8.78 -4.97 -0.94
C LEU A 30 10.08 -4.32 -1.47
N VAL A 31 9.96 -3.32 -2.35
CA VAL A 31 11.11 -2.57 -2.86
C VAL A 31 11.81 -1.83 -1.72
N PHE A 32 11.05 -1.10 -0.89
CA PHE A 32 11.59 -0.38 0.26
C PHE A 32 12.33 -1.32 1.22
N ALA A 33 11.70 -2.43 1.64
CA ALA A 33 12.31 -3.39 2.55
C ALA A 33 13.58 -4.01 1.97
N SER A 34 13.58 -4.31 0.67
CA SER A 34 14.75 -4.88 -0.02
C SER A 34 15.92 -3.90 -0.04
N VAL A 35 15.67 -2.64 -0.42
CA VAL A 35 16.70 -1.60 -0.48
C VAL A 35 17.22 -1.25 0.91
N ALA A 36 16.32 -1.15 1.90
CA ALA A 36 16.69 -0.91 3.29
C ALA A 36 17.58 -2.04 3.82
N ALA A 37 17.21 -3.31 3.61
CA ALA A 37 18.02 -4.45 4.04
C ALA A 37 19.41 -4.45 3.38
N LEU A 38 19.51 -4.18 2.07
CA LEU A 38 20.78 -4.13 1.36
C LEU A 38 21.71 -3.00 1.84
N THR A 39 21.13 -1.89 2.30
CA THR A 39 21.89 -0.73 2.78
C THR A 39 22.28 -0.91 4.24
N LEU A 40 21.33 -1.25 5.10
CA LEU A 40 21.53 -1.37 6.54
C LEU A 40 22.44 -2.53 6.93
N THR A 41 22.44 -3.65 6.18
CA THR A 41 23.40 -4.73 6.44
C THR A 41 24.86 -4.28 6.28
N ARG A 42 25.11 -3.26 5.44
CA ARG A 42 26.45 -2.69 5.24
C ARG A 42 26.75 -1.57 6.21
N GLU A 43 25.79 -0.68 6.45
CA GLU A 43 26.00 0.52 7.28
C GLU A 43 25.98 0.22 8.78
N TRP A 44 25.15 -0.73 9.22
CA TRP A 44 25.02 -1.07 10.64
C TRP A 44 25.83 -2.31 11.02
N GLU A 45 26.52 -2.93 10.05
CA GLU A 45 27.32 -4.16 10.22
C GLU A 45 26.50 -5.32 10.82
N MET A 46 25.19 -5.33 10.58
CA MET A 46 24.26 -6.35 11.06
C MET A 46 23.96 -7.38 9.97
N SER A 47 23.76 -8.63 10.38
CA SER A 47 23.21 -9.64 9.48
C SER A 47 21.75 -9.36 9.14
N TYR A 48 21.25 -9.93 8.04
CA TYR A 48 19.84 -9.82 7.66
C TYR A 48 18.88 -10.24 8.79
N ALA A 49 19.21 -11.32 9.51
CA ALA A 49 18.39 -11.83 10.60
C ALA A 49 18.27 -10.82 11.76
N GLU A 50 19.34 -10.10 12.06
CA GLU A 50 19.36 -9.08 13.10
C GLU A 50 18.58 -7.82 12.71
N LEU A 51 18.34 -7.58 11.42
CA LEU A 51 17.49 -6.48 10.94
C LEU A 51 15.98 -6.80 11.00
N ILE A 52 15.58 -8.06 11.09
CA ILE A 52 14.15 -8.47 11.12
C ILE A 52 13.37 -7.76 12.24
N PRO A 53 13.86 -7.65 13.49
CA PRO A 53 13.15 -6.93 14.55
C PRO A 53 12.89 -5.45 14.23
N TYR A 54 13.70 -4.81 13.39
CA TYR A 54 13.53 -3.42 12.98
C TYR A 54 12.49 -3.26 11.87
N ALA A 55 12.38 -4.23 10.97
CA ALA A 55 11.36 -4.25 9.92
C ALA A 55 9.97 -4.66 10.45
N THR A 56 9.94 -5.54 11.48
CA THR A 56 8.72 -6.15 12.03
C THR A 56 7.66 -5.12 12.46
N PRO A 57 7.99 -4.03 13.19
CA PRO A 57 7.03 -2.98 13.54
C PRO A 57 6.33 -2.36 12.33
N GLY A 58 7.04 -2.21 11.20
CA GLY A 58 6.47 -1.69 9.95
C GLY A 58 5.36 -2.59 9.40
N VAL A 59 5.60 -3.91 9.37
CA VAL A 59 4.61 -4.90 8.92
C VAL A 59 3.40 -4.95 9.85
N ILE A 60 3.63 -4.89 11.17
CA ILE A 60 2.56 -4.83 12.16
C ILE A 60 1.73 -3.56 11.99
N ALA A 61 2.37 -2.39 11.87
CA ALA A 61 1.70 -1.12 11.68
C ALA A 61 0.86 -1.11 10.39
N PHE A 62 1.39 -1.70 9.31
CA PHE A 62 0.67 -1.85 8.06
C PHE A 62 -0.60 -2.70 8.22
N GLY A 63 -0.48 -3.89 8.85
CA GLY A 63 -1.63 -4.77 9.10
C GLY A 63 -2.67 -4.14 10.05
N LEU A 64 -2.23 -3.50 11.13
CA LEU A 64 -3.12 -2.82 12.07
C LEU A 64 -3.80 -1.60 11.44
N GLY A 65 -3.09 -0.84 10.61
CA GLY A 65 -3.62 0.31 9.89
C GLY A 65 -4.66 -0.04 8.83
N ALA A 66 -4.55 -1.23 8.24
CA ALA A 66 -5.52 -1.71 7.24
C ALA A 66 -6.93 -1.90 7.81
N LEU A 67 -7.07 -2.29 9.08
CA LEU A 67 -8.37 -2.50 9.74
C LEU A 67 -9.22 -1.21 9.83
N PRO A 68 -8.76 -0.12 10.48
CA PRO A 68 -9.51 1.12 10.53
C PRO A 68 -9.62 1.78 9.16
N ALA A 69 -8.64 1.61 8.25
CA ALA A 69 -8.73 2.13 6.89
C ALA A 69 -9.86 1.46 6.09
N GLY A 70 -9.99 0.13 6.19
CA GLY A 70 -11.10 -0.62 5.57
C GLY A 70 -12.46 -0.21 6.14
N TRP A 71 -12.55 -0.13 7.48
CA TRP A 71 -13.76 0.35 8.15
C TRP A 71 -14.16 1.77 7.72
N LEU A 72 -13.18 2.68 7.60
CA LEU A 72 -13.42 4.05 7.15
C LEU A 72 -13.83 4.11 5.68
N ALA A 73 -13.24 3.28 4.81
CA ALA A 73 -13.61 3.17 3.41
C ALA A 73 -15.08 2.73 3.25
N ASP A 74 -15.52 1.78 4.08
CA ASP A 74 -16.90 1.29 4.09
C ASP A 74 -17.90 2.37 4.57
N ARG A 75 -17.49 3.21 5.53
CA ARG A 75 -18.39 4.20 6.16
C ARG A 75 -18.40 5.56 5.48
N TRP A 76 -17.29 5.98 4.86
CA TRP A 76 -17.14 7.32 4.27
C TRP A 76 -17.20 7.32 2.75
N SER A 77 -16.27 6.63 2.08
CA SER A 77 -16.26 6.41 0.63
C SER A 77 -15.05 5.57 0.23
N ARG A 78 -15.29 4.52 -0.56
CA ARG A 78 -14.22 3.70 -1.14
C ARG A 78 -13.38 4.49 -2.15
N GLU A 79 -14.02 5.29 -3.00
CA GLU A 79 -13.33 6.08 -4.03
C GLU A 79 -12.40 7.14 -3.42
N LYS A 80 -12.85 7.86 -2.38
CA LYS A 80 -11.99 8.82 -1.67
C LYS A 80 -10.84 8.13 -0.96
N MET A 81 -11.08 6.95 -0.38
CA MET A 81 -10.01 6.19 0.24
C MET A 81 -8.97 5.69 -0.76
N MET A 82 -9.38 5.27 -1.96
CA MET A 82 -8.43 4.95 -3.03
C MET A 82 -7.58 6.16 -3.44
N ALA A 83 -8.17 7.36 -3.51
CA ALA A 83 -7.42 8.58 -3.81
C ALA A 83 -6.38 8.90 -2.72
N ILE A 84 -6.77 8.80 -1.44
CA ILE A 84 -5.85 8.98 -0.32
C ILE A 84 -4.73 7.94 -0.36
N PHE A 85 -5.05 6.69 -0.67
CA PHE A 85 -4.05 5.64 -0.81
C PHE A 85 -3.01 5.98 -1.87
N PHE A 86 -3.43 6.28 -3.11
CA PHE A 86 -2.48 6.56 -4.20
C PHE A 86 -1.64 7.82 -3.97
N VAL A 87 -2.25 8.89 -3.47
CA VAL A 87 -1.54 10.14 -3.18
C VAL A 87 -0.60 9.95 -1.99
N GLY A 88 -1.09 9.33 -0.92
CA GLY A 88 -0.33 9.08 0.30
C GLY A 88 0.88 8.20 0.05
N ILE A 89 0.71 7.05 -0.61
CA ILE A 89 1.82 6.13 -0.88
C ILE A 89 2.82 6.72 -1.86
N GLY A 90 2.38 7.53 -2.83
CA GLY A 90 3.25 8.28 -3.72
C GLY A 90 4.10 9.32 -2.99
N PHE A 91 3.50 10.11 -2.09
CA PHE A 91 4.24 11.06 -1.25
C PHE A 91 5.22 10.35 -0.31
N SER A 92 4.80 9.24 0.32
CA SER A 92 5.70 8.44 1.15
C SER A 92 6.89 7.93 0.37
N ALA A 93 6.67 7.40 -0.85
CA ALA A 93 7.75 6.91 -1.70
C ALA A 93 8.76 8.03 -2.05
N ILE A 94 8.30 9.24 -2.35
CA ILE A 94 9.17 10.40 -2.61
C ILE A 94 9.93 10.81 -1.35
N ALA A 95 9.25 10.85 -0.20
CA ALA A 95 9.85 11.26 1.06
C ALA A 95 10.92 10.29 1.58
N THR A 96 10.86 9.02 1.16
CA THR A 96 11.79 7.96 1.58
C THR A 96 12.72 7.48 0.46
N ALA A 97 12.74 8.14 -0.69
CA ALA A 97 13.68 7.88 -1.79
C ALA A 97 15.06 8.47 -1.48
#